data_AF-A0A3N5W694-F1
#
_entry.id   AF-A0A3N5W694-F1
#
_cell.length_a   1.000
_cell.length_b   1.000
_cell.length_c   1.000
_cell.angle_alpha   90.00
_cell.angle_beta   90.00
_cell.angle_gamma   90.00
#
_symmetry.space_group_name_H-M   'P 1'
#
loop_
_entity.id
_entity.type
_entity.pdbx_description
1 polymer ?
#
loop_
_entity_poly.entity_id
_entity_poly.type
_entity_poly.pdbx_seq_one_letter_code
_entity_poly.pdbx_strand_id
1 'polypeptide(L)' 'MRIAVIGGTGFYGIPGRNFREQLIETPFGRARVFQGEGAEEDLFFLARHGVRHSVPPHRINYRANIRALE' A
#
# COMPACT_ATOMS: atom_id res chain seq x y z
N MET A 1 -2.83 15.79 -7.61
CA MET A 1 -1.80 14.94 -8.26
C MET A 1 -1.56 13.79 -7.32
N ARG A 2 -1.74 12.54 -7.75
CA ARG A 2 -1.67 11.38 -6.84
C ARG A 2 -0.24 10.89 -6.66
N ILE A 3 0.13 10.56 -5.42
CA ILE A 3 1.46 10.05 -5.06
C ILE A 3 1.26 8.76 -4.26
N ALA A 4 2.04 7.73 -4.60
CA ALA A 4 2.06 6.48 -3.85
C ALA A 4 3.45 6.22 -3.25
N VAL A 5 3.48 5.76 -1.99
CA VAL A 5 4.68 5.34 -1.28
C VAL A 5 4.62 3.84 -1.01
N ILE A 6 5.62 3.10 -1.48
CA ILE A 6 5.77 1.67 -1.19
C ILE A 6 6.80 1.49 -0.07
N GLY A 7 6.33 1.22 1.15
CA GLY A 7 7.17 1.08 2.34
C GLY A 7 7.85 -0.28 2.45
N GLY A 8 9.11 -0.28 2.86
CA GLY A 8 9.84 -1.50 3.26
C GLY A 8 9.59 -1.90 4.72
N THR A 9 10.50 -2.67 5.29
CA THR A 9 10.52 -3.01 6.72
C THR A 9 10.45 -1.76 7.59
N GLY A 10 9.64 -1.79 8.65
CA GLY A 10 9.58 -0.71 9.65
C GLY A 10 8.72 0.50 9.26
N PHE A 11 8.14 0.53 8.06
CA PHE A 11 7.28 1.61 7.62
C PHE A 11 5.82 1.14 7.59
N TYR A 12 5.05 1.49 8.62
CA TYR A 12 3.67 1.03 8.82
C TYR A 12 2.61 2.13 8.71
N GLY A 13 3.05 3.35 8.42
CA GLY A 13 2.19 4.53 8.31
C GLY A 13 3.01 5.80 8.40
N ILE A 14 2.35 6.94 8.20
CA ILE A 14 2.97 8.26 8.38
C ILE A 14 2.41 8.87 9.67
N PRO A 15 3.23 9.17 10.68
CA PRO A 15 2.77 9.77 11.93
C PRO A 15 1.94 11.03 11.69
N GLY A 16 0.84 11.17 12.42
CA GLY A 16 -0.06 12.33 12.33
C GLY A 16 -0.98 12.35 11.11
N ARG A 17 -1.03 11.26 10.32
CA ARG A 17 -1.92 11.13 9.17
C ARG A 17 -2.84 9.92 9.33
N ASN A 18 -4.10 10.11 8.93
CA ASN A 18 -5.09 9.05 8.90
C ASN A 18 -5.15 8.43 7.51
N PHE A 19 -5.22 7.11 7.48
CA PHE A 19 -5.36 6.35 6.25
C PHE A 19 -6.48 5.33 6.40
N ARG A 20 -7.28 5.20 5.34
CA ARG A 20 -8.26 4.12 5.20
C ARG A 20 -7.68 2.95 4.42
N GLU A 21 -7.89 1.74 4.93
CA GLU A 21 -7.50 0.51 4.22
C GLU A 21 -8.44 0.23 3.05
N GLN A 22 -7.86 -0.14 1.91
CA GLN A 22 -8.55 -0.59 0.70
C GLN A 22 -7.93 -1.92 0.24
N LEU A 23 -8.79 -2.91 0.00
CA LEU A 23 -8.39 -4.16 -0.64
C LEU A 23 -8.77 -4.09 -2.11
N ILE A 24 -7.77 -3.96 -2.98
CA ILE A 24 -7.96 -3.82 -4.41
C ILE A 24 -7.75 -5.17 -5.08
N GLU A 25 -8.76 -5.64 -5.81
CA GLU A 25 -8.63 -6.81 -6.66
C GLU A 25 -8.00 -6.42 -8.00
N THR A 26 -6.93 -7.12 -8.37
CA THR A 26 -6.26 -6.95 -9.67
C THR A 26 -6.26 -8.28 -10.42
N PRO A 27 -6.02 -8.28 -11.75
CA PRO A 27 -5.84 -9.52 -12.50
C PRO A 27 -4.71 -10.43 -11.98
N PHE A 28 -3.82 -9.90 -11.13
CA PHE A 28 -2.68 -10.62 -10.57
C PHE A 28 -2.91 -11.07 -9.13
N GLY A 29 -4.07 -10.76 -8.54
CA GLY A 29 -4.40 -11.03 -7.14
C GLY A 29 -4.76 -9.77 -6.36
N ARG A 30 -4.92 -9.90 -5.05
CA ARG A 30 -5.32 -8.80 -4.17
C ARG A 30 -4.10 -8.02 -3.68
N ALA A 31 -4.22 -6.70 -3.64
CA ALA A 31 -3.26 -5.80 -3.01
C ALA A 31 -3.97 -4.95 -1.95
N ARG A 32 -3.28 -4.70 -0.84
CA ARG A 32 -3.77 -3.87 0.25
C ARG A 32 -3.12 -2.49 0.16
N VAL A 33 -3.92 -1.47 -0.09
CA VAL A 33 -3.51 -0.07 -0.25
C VAL A 33 -4.16 0.74 0.87
N PHE A 34 -3.45 1.76 1.35
CA PHE A 34 -3.92 2.68 2.36
C PHE A 34 -4.03 4.07 1.71
N GLN A 35 -5.23 4.61 1.61
CA GLN A 35 -5.44 5.95 1.06
C GLN A 35 -5.53 6.96 2.21
N GLY A 36 -4.84 8.09 2.10
CA GLY A 36 -4.97 9.18 3.06
C GLY A 36 -6.39 9.72 3.11
N GLU A 37 -6.74 10.35 4.23
CA GLU A 37 -8.05 10.97 4.44
C GLU A 37 -7.93 12.49 4.55
N GLY A 38 -8.99 13.23 4.24
CA GLY A 38 -8.98 14.69 4.34
C GLY A 38 -7.99 15.33 3.36
N ALA A 39 -7.06 16.15 3.87
CA ALA A 39 -6.07 16.85 3.06
C ALA A 39 -5.08 15.90 2.34
N GLU A 40 -5.03 14.64 2.76
CA GLU A 40 -4.15 13.61 2.24
C GLU A 40 -4.82 12.63 1.27
N GLU A 41 -6.01 12.93 0.75
CA GLU A 41 -6.77 12.03 -0.15
C GLU A 41 -6.01 11.59 -1.41
N ASP A 42 -5.02 12.39 -1.83
CA ASP A 42 -4.15 12.14 -2.98
C ASP A 42 -2.90 11.29 -2.65
N LEU A 43 -2.69 10.94 -1.37
CA LEU A 43 -1.56 10.13 -0.91
C LEU A 43 -1.96 8.68 -0.66
N PHE A 44 -1.21 7.76 -1.26
CA PHE A 44 -1.40 6.33 -1.12
C PHE A 44 -0.18 5.67 -0.48
N PHE A 45 -0.42 4.65 0.31
CA PHE A 45 0.61 3.86 0.97
C PHE A 45 0.39 2.36 0.75
N LEU A 46 1.47 1.62 0.47
CA LEU A 46 1.44 0.16 0.36
C LEU A 46 2.63 -0.44 1.12
N ALA A 47 2.35 -1.38 2.04
CA ALA A 47 3.39 -2.12 2.75
C ALA A 47 3.90 -3.29 1.89
N ARG A 48 5.14 -3.20 1.41
CA ARG A 48 5.75 -4.19 0.49
C ARG A 48 5.74 -5.62 1.04
N HIS A 49 5.98 -5.77 2.34
CA HIS A 49 6.03 -7.06 3.03
C HIS A 49 4.70 -7.40 3.75
N GLY A 50 3.63 -6.66 3.43
CA GLY A 50 2.37 -6.70 4.17
C GLY A 50 2.45 -5.99 5.53
N VAL A 51 1.29 -5.67 6.09
CA VAL A 51 1.17 -4.89 7.35
C VAL A 51 1.86 -5.57 8.54
N ARG A 52 1.87 -6.91 8.55
CA ARG A 52 2.51 -7.72 9.60
C ARG A 52 3.95 -8.14 9.26
N HIS A 53 4.54 -7.56 8.22
CA HIS A 53 5.87 -7.93 7.72
C HIS A 53 6.02 -9.45 7.44
N SER A 54 4.94 -10.10 7.02
CA SER A 54 4.84 -11.56 6.91
C SER A 54 5.15 -12.11 5.52
N VAL A 55 5.32 -11.23 4.52
CA VAL A 55 5.58 -11.63 3.12
C VAL A 55 7.08 -11.51 2.83
N PRO A 56 7.80 -12.63 2.61
CA PRO A 56 9.22 -12.56 2.28
C PRO A 56 9.44 -12.01 0.85
N PRO A 57 10.64 -11.49 0.54
CA PRO A 57 10.92 -10.80 -0.73
C PRO A 57 10.50 -11.56 -2.01
N HIS A 58 10.72 -12.88 -2.03
CA HIS A 58 10.42 -13.75 -3.18
C HIS A 58 8.93 -14.11 -3.32
N ARG A 59 8.08 -13.75 -2.34
CA ARG A 59 6.62 -13.98 -2.39
C ARG A 59 5.82 -12.69 -2.55
N ILE A 60 6.48 -11.55 -2.71
CA ILE A 60 5.79 -10.27 -2.95
C ILE A 60 5.10 -10.32 -4.30
N ASN A 61 3.81 -9.98 -4.32
CA ASN A 61 3.05 -9.87 -5.56
C ASN A 61 3.23 -8.48 -6.19
N TYR A 62 4.41 -8.25 -6.79
CA TYR A 62 4.76 -6.96 -7.37
C TYR A 62 3.75 -6.48 -8.43
N ARG A 63 3.21 -7.41 -9.24
CA ARG A 63 2.24 -7.08 -10.29
C ARG A 63 0.93 -6.58 -9.71
N ALA A 64 0.40 -7.24 -8.67
CA ALA A 64 -0.80 -6.78 -7.99
C ALA A 64 -0.57 -5.43 -7.30
N ASN A 65 0.58 -5.25 -6.65
CA ASN A 65 0.90 -4.01 -5.94
C ASN A 65 0.98 -2.81 -6.88
N ILE A 66 1.68 -2.94 -8.01
CA ILE A 66 1.78 -1.85 -9.00
C ILE A 66 0.44 -1.60 -9.66
N ARG A 67 -0.27 -2.65 -10.09
CA ARG A 67 -1.57 -2.51 -10.74
C ARG A 67 -2.63 -1.87 -9.85
N ALA A 68 -2.53 -2.04 -8.53
CA ALA A 68 -3.43 -1.40 -7.57
C ALA A 68 -3.12 0.09 -7.33
N LEU A 69 -1.97 0.58 -7.77
CA LEU A 69 -1.53 1.97 -7.62
C LEU A 69 -1.59 2.77 -8.95
N GLU A 70 -1.84 2.08 -10.08
CA GLU A 70 -2.19 2.69 -11.38
C GLU A 70 -3.63 3.18 -11.40
#